data_AF-K0K1R5-F1
#
_entry.id   AF-K0K1R5-F1
#
_cell.length_a   1.000
_cell.length_b   1.000
_cell.length_c   1.000
_cell.angle_alpha   90.00
_cell.angle_beta   90.00
_cell.angle_gamma   90.00
#
_symmetry.space_group_name_H-M   'P 1'
#
loop_
_entity.id
_entity.type
_entity.pdbx_description
1 polymer ?
#
loop_
_entity_poly.entity_id
_entity_poly.type
_entity_poly.pdbx_seq_one_letter_code
_entity_poly.pdbx_strand_id
1 'polypeptide(L)'
;MATRPSAVLHCPALRTTVAAMPSINSALAYAHHLLRQDMLGYLDAVELLTSENDTDDDTVLAVARTEVPRLIAALRGTVTTHKADHHGLCLGCPTTWIDGRLGREPWPCPTIERAQGFLKDPDSIYAQAQPYARV
;
A
#
# COMPACT_ATOMS: atom_id res chain seq x y z
N MET A 1 -35.28 -46.51 55.38
CA MET A 1 -36.18 -45.42 54.94
C MET A 1 -35.55 -44.10 55.36
N ALA A 2 -34.73 -43.50 54.49
CA ALA A 2 -34.27 -42.09 54.49
C ALA A 2 -33.19 -41.94 53.41
N THR A 3 -33.59 -41.42 52.25
CA THR A 3 -32.77 -41.05 51.09
C THR A 3 -32.00 -39.76 51.39
N ARG A 4 -30.69 -39.74 51.14
CA ARG A 4 -29.89 -38.49 51.05
C ARG A 4 -29.58 -38.21 49.58
N PRO A 5 -29.77 -36.98 49.07
CA PRO A 5 -29.47 -36.66 47.69
C PRO A 5 -27.97 -36.39 47.49
N SER A 6 -27.40 -36.99 46.45
CA SER A 6 -26.09 -36.63 45.90
C SER A 6 -26.14 -35.21 45.34
N ALA A 7 -25.33 -34.31 45.92
CA ALA A 7 -25.07 -33.01 45.34
C ALA A 7 -24.10 -33.19 44.15
N VAL A 8 -24.60 -32.98 42.95
CA VAL A 8 -23.78 -32.91 41.73
C VAL A 8 -23.04 -31.57 41.74
N LEU A 9 -21.73 -31.60 41.97
CA LEU A 9 -20.84 -30.45 41.75
C LEU A 9 -20.79 -30.16 40.25
N HIS A 10 -21.60 -29.19 39.81
CA HIS A 10 -21.46 -28.53 38.51
C HIS A 10 -20.17 -27.70 38.53
N CYS A 11 -19.12 -28.20 37.89
CA CYS A 11 -18.00 -27.36 37.45
C CYS A 11 -18.39 -26.74 36.10
N PRO A 12 -18.66 -25.43 35.99
CA PRO A 12 -18.62 -24.78 34.70
C PRO A 12 -17.15 -24.75 34.27
N ALA A 13 -16.80 -25.61 33.32
CA ALA A 13 -15.53 -25.54 32.62
C ALA A 13 -15.32 -24.10 32.15
N LEU A 14 -14.15 -23.54 32.49
CA LEU A 14 -13.62 -22.35 31.86
C LEU A 14 -13.70 -22.57 30.34
N ARG A 15 -14.67 -21.90 29.70
CA ARG A 15 -14.62 -21.70 28.25
C ARG A 15 -13.48 -20.75 28.02
N THR A 16 -12.30 -21.31 27.80
CA THR A 16 -11.19 -20.65 27.15
C THR A 16 -11.73 -20.13 25.83
N THR A 17 -12.04 -18.85 25.76
CA THR A 17 -12.20 -18.16 24.48
C THR A 17 -10.81 -18.18 23.86
N VAL A 18 -10.54 -19.21 23.07
CA VAL A 18 -9.47 -19.16 22.08
C VAL A 18 -9.86 -17.98 21.18
N ALA A 19 -9.23 -16.83 21.43
CA ALA A 19 -9.29 -15.72 20.49
C ALA A 19 -8.88 -16.30 19.14
N ALA A 20 -9.81 -16.30 18.18
CA ALA A 20 -9.56 -16.84 16.86
C ALA A 20 -8.34 -16.13 16.28
N MET A 21 -7.23 -16.85 16.13
CA MET A 21 -6.07 -16.31 15.41
C MET A 21 -6.55 -15.97 14.00
N PRO A 22 -6.36 -14.72 13.53
CA PRO A 22 -6.71 -14.38 12.17
C PRO A 22 -5.98 -15.32 11.22
N SER A 23 -6.72 -15.93 10.31
CA SER A 23 -6.14 -16.69 9.20
C SER A 23 -5.13 -15.83 8.42
N ILE A 24 -4.18 -16.45 7.73
CA ILE A 24 -3.17 -15.75 6.91
C ILE A 24 -3.83 -14.74 5.96
N ASN A 25 -5.00 -15.07 5.40
CA ASN A 25 -5.75 -14.18 4.53
C ASN A 25 -6.28 -12.93 5.27
N SER A 26 -6.83 -13.10 6.48
CA SER A 26 -7.30 -11.96 7.29
C SER A 26 -6.15 -11.11 7.84
N ALA A 27 -5.01 -11.71 8.18
CA ALA A 27 -3.82 -10.98 8.60
C ALA A 27 -3.22 -10.16 7.45
N LEU A 28 -3.16 -10.74 6.25
CA LEU A 28 -2.74 -10.04 5.03
C LEU A 28 -3.70 -8.90 4.67
N ALA A 29 -5.01 -9.13 4.72
CA ALA A 29 -6.01 -8.11 4.45
C ALA A 29 -5.91 -6.94 5.44
N TYR A 30 -5.69 -7.25 6.72
CA TYR A 30 -5.48 -6.23 7.76
C TYR A 30 -4.19 -5.44 7.52
N ALA A 31 -3.07 -6.12 7.23
CA ALA A 31 -1.81 -5.45 6.91
C ALA A 31 -1.94 -4.53 5.69
N HIS A 32 -2.64 -4.96 4.64
CA HIS A 32 -2.90 -4.14 3.46
C HIS A 32 -3.79 -2.93 3.79
N HIS A 33 -4.79 -3.10 4.66
CA HIS A 33 -5.62 -1.99 5.12
C HIS A 33 -4.83 -0.95 5.89
N LEU A 34 -3.99 -1.37 6.84
CA LEU A 34 -3.11 -0.46 7.61
C LEU A 34 -2.13 0.28 6.69
N LEU A 35 -1.46 -0.43 5.79
CA LEU A 35 -0.55 0.19 4.82
C LEU A 35 -1.28 1.25 3.98
N ARG A 36 -2.49 0.93 3.49
CA ARG A 36 -3.29 1.87 2.71
C ARG A 36 -3.68 3.09 3.54
N GLN A 37 -4.10 2.90 4.79
CA GLN A 37 -4.48 3.99 5.68
C GLN A 37 -3.28 4.91 5.97
N ASP A 38 -2.13 4.36 6.31
CA ASP A 38 -0.91 5.12 6.59
C ASP A 38 -0.45 5.91 5.35
N MET A 39 -0.48 5.28 4.17
CA MET A 39 -0.11 5.94 2.92
C MET A 39 -1.05 7.10 2.59
N LEU A 40 -2.37 6.92 2.73
CA LEU A 40 -3.33 7.98 2.44
C LEU A 40 -3.24 9.11 3.46
N GLY A 41 -3.15 8.78 4.76
CA GLY A 41 -3.00 9.80 5.80
C GLY A 41 -1.72 10.64 5.66
N TYR A 42 -0.64 10.04 5.15
CA TYR A 42 0.57 10.78 4.81
C TYR A 42 0.35 11.77 3.66
N LEU A 43 -0.32 11.34 2.59
CA LEU A 43 -0.60 12.18 1.42
C LEU A 43 -1.53 13.33 1.80
N ASP A 44 -2.58 13.06 2.56
CA ASP A 44 -3.51 14.08 3.07
C ASP A 44 -2.76 15.13 3.92
N ALA A 45 -1.79 14.71 4.74
CA ALA A 45 -0.97 15.62 5.53
C ALA A 45 -0.07 16.50 4.67
N VAL A 46 0.58 15.94 3.64
CA VAL A 46 1.41 16.71 2.69
C VAL A 46 0.57 17.71 1.90
N GLU A 47 -0.61 17.29 1.43
CA GLU A 47 -1.56 18.16 0.71
C GLU A 47 -2.02 19.32 1.59
N LEU A 48 -2.42 19.04 2.84
CA LEU A 48 -2.79 20.08 3.80
C LEU A 48 -1.67 21.10 4.00
N LEU A 49 -0.43 20.63 4.16
CA LEU A 49 0.77 21.46 4.36
C LEU A 49 1.22 22.22 3.11
N THR A 50 0.63 21.96 1.94
CA THR A 50 1.03 22.58 0.66
C THR A 50 -0.12 23.30 -0.06
N SER A 51 -1.31 23.37 0.57
CA SER A 51 -2.48 23.99 -0.03
C SER A 51 -2.37 25.52 -0.13
N GLU A 52 -2.89 26.09 -1.22
CA GLU A 52 -2.66 27.49 -1.62
C GLU A 52 -3.31 28.55 -0.71
N ASN A 53 -4.22 28.17 0.19
CA ASN A 53 -5.10 29.12 0.86
C ASN A 53 -4.58 29.73 2.17
N ASP A 54 -3.52 29.18 2.80
CA ASP A 54 -3.02 29.70 4.10
C ASP A 54 -1.56 29.31 4.44
N THR A 55 -0.79 28.79 3.47
CA THR A 55 0.52 28.21 3.77
C THR A 55 1.66 29.18 3.47
N ASP A 56 2.50 29.45 4.48
CA ASP A 56 3.74 30.23 4.36
C ASP A 56 4.75 29.54 3.42
N ASP A 57 5.43 30.31 2.57
CA ASP A 57 6.40 29.82 1.56
C ASP A 57 7.50 28.97 2.21
N ASP A 58 7.90 29.30 3.45
CA ASP A 58 8.90 28.55 4.20
C ASP A 58 8.41 27.13 4.57
N THR A 59 7.10 26.96 4.81
CA THR A 59 6.48 25.65 5.08
C THR A 59 6.48 24.80 3.82
N VAL A 60 6.06 25.37 2.69
CA VAL A 60 6.10 24.67 1.38
C VAL A 60 7.53 24.25 1.05
N LEU A 61 8.50 25.15 1.25
CA LEU A 61 9.91 24.87 1.01
C LEU A 61 10.46 23.78 1.94
N ALA A 62 10.05 23.75 3.20
CA ALA A 62 10.44 22.71 4.16
C ALA A 62 9.91 21.33 3.76
N VAL A 63 8.63 21.26 3.35
CA VAL A 63 8.02 20.03 2.82
C VAL A 63 8.76 19.60 1.56
N ALA A 64 8.96 20.50 0.59
CA ALA A 64 9.65 20.17 -0.66
C ALA A 64 11.08 19.65 -0.42
N ARG A 65 11.85 20.26 0.48
CA ARG A 65 13.21 19.82 0.84
C ARG A 65 13.24 18.42 1.45
N THR A 66 12.15 18.00 2.08
CA THR A 66 12.05 16.67 2.71
C THR A 66 11.52 15.63 1.72
N GLU A 67 10.49 15.99 0.95
CA GLU A 67 9.73 15.05 0.13
C GLU A 67 10.31 14.82 -1.26
N VAL A 68 10.82 15.88 -1.92
CA VAL A 68 11.41 15.75 -3.26
C VAL A 68 12.58 14.76 -3.28
N PRO A 69 13.55 14.80 -2.34
CA PRO A 69 14.62 13.80 -2.30
C PRO A 69 14.12 12.37 -2.09
N ARG A 70 13.06 12.16 -1.31
CA ARG A 70 12.46 10.83 -1.08
C ARG A 70 11.80 10.30 -2.35
N LEU A 71 11.06 11.14 -3.06
CA LEU A 71 10.47 10.80 -4.36
C LEU A 71 11.54 10.46 -5.40
N ILE A 72 12.62 11.23 -5.47
CA ILE A 72 13.76 10.95 -6.35
C ILE A 72 14.40 9.60 -6.00
N ALA A 73 14.59 9.31 -4.71
CA ALA A 73 15.15 8.03 -4.26
C ALA A 73 14.24 6.85 -4.62
N ALA A 74 12.93 6.97 -4.41
CA ALA A 74 11.95 5.96 -4.78
C ALA A 74 11.97 5.69 -6.30
N LEU A 75 11.95 6.75 -7.12
CA LEU A 75 11.99 6.62 -8.58
C LEU A 75 13.29 5.97 -9.07
N ARG A 76 14.45 6.37 -8.52
CA ARG A 76 15.74 5.72 -8.82
C ARG A 76 15.72 4.25 -8.44
N GLY A 77 15.15 3.90 -7.28
CA GLY A 77 14.96 2.53 -6.84
C GLY A 77 14.10 1.73 -7.83
N THR A 78 12.97 2.28 -8.27
CA THR A 78 12.08 1.66 -9.27
C THR A 78 12.82 1.39 -10.58
N VAL A 79 13.53 2.38 -11.13
CA VAL A 79 14.27 2.22 -12.40
C VAL A 79 15.41 1.20 -12.27
N THR A 80 16.12 1.20 -11.13
CA THR A 80 17.22 0.25 -10.88
C THR A 80 16.72 -1.19 -10.73
N THR A 81 15.54 -1.36 -10.13
CA THR A 81 14.90 -2.66 -9.90
C THR A 81 14.31 -3.21 -11.20
N HIS A 82 13.62 -2.38 -11.98
CA HIS A 82 12.97 -2.76 -13.22
C HIS A 82 13.88 -2.53 -14.44
N LYS A 83 14.97 -3.30 -14.51
CA LYS A 83 15.88 -3.35 -15.66
C LYS A 83 15.68 -4.60 -16.52
N ALA A 84 16.05 -4.52 -17.78
CA ALA A 84 16.10 -5.67 -18.68
C ALA A 84 17.23 -6.64 -18.29
N ASP A 85 17.00 -7.93 -18.47
CA ASP A 85 18.05 -8.94 -18.52
C ASP A 85 18.58 -9.14 -19.95
N HIS A 86 19.47 -10.13 -20.12
CA HIS A 86 20.07 -10.47 -21.42
C HIS A 86 19.07 -11.00 -22.46
N HIS A 87 17.83 -11.34 -22.05
CA HIS A 87 16.75 -11.76 -22.92
C HIS A 87 15.71 -10.65 -23.14
N GLY A 88 15.93 -9.44 -22.63
CA GLY A 88 14.97 -8.35 -22.71
C GLY A 88 13.79 -8.49 -21.75
N LEU A 89 13.86 -9.36 -20.74
CA LEU A 89 12.82 -9.55 -19.74
C LEU A 89 13.10 -8.69 -18.50
N CYS A 90 12.05 -8.21 -17.84
CA CYS A 90 12.18 -7.37 -16.66
C CYS A 90 12.59 -8.19 -15.43
N LEU A 91 13.67 -7.77 -14.75
CA LEU A 91 14.16 -8.41 -13.53
C LEU A 91 13.34 -8.05 -12.28
N GLY A 92 12.65 -6.90 -12.29
CA GLY A 92 11.90 -6.39 -11.13
C GLY A 92 10.45 -6.87 -11.06
N CYS A 93 9.88 -7.33 -12.18
CA CYS A 93 8.51 -7.84 -12.19
C CYS A 93 8.46 -9.26 -11.61
N PRO A 94 7.41 -9.59 -10.84
CA PRO A 94 7.19 -10.96 -10.42
C PRO A 94 6.96 -11.85 -11.66
N THR A 95 7.23 -13.14 -11.50
CA THR A 95 6.87 -14.11 -12.53
C THR A 95 5.35 -14.34 -12.49
N THR A 96 4.69 -14.27 -13.64
CA THR A 96 3.24 -14.34 -13.80
C THR A 96 2.87 -15.35 -14.89
N TRP A 97 1.59 -15.72 -14.98
CA TRP A 97 1.08 -16.52 -16.08
C TRP A 97 0.79 -15.61 -17.29
N ILE A 98 1.60 -15.73 -18.34
CA ILE A 98 1.49 -14.98 -19.59
C ILE A 98 1.27 -16.01 -20.71
N ASP A 99 0.17 -15.89 -21.45
CA ASP A 99 -0.20 -16.80 -22.55
C ASP A 99 -0.13 -18.30 -22.19
N GLY A 100 -0.59 -18.65 -20.99
CA GLY A 100 -0.63 -20.03 -20.50
C GLY A 100 0.73 -20.59 -20.07
N ARG A 101 1.76 -19.76 -19.92
CA ARG A 101 3.09 -20.15 -19.41
C ARG A 101 3.52 -19.26 -18.26
N LEU A 102 4.27 -19.84 -17.34
CA LEU A 102 4.91 -19.09 -16.27
C LEU A 102 6.12 -18.33 -16.85
N GLY A 103 6.09 -17.00 -16.82
CA GLY A 103 7.08 -16.13 -17.46
C GLY A 103 7.21 -14.77 -16.78
N ARG A 104 8.18 -13.97 -17.22
CA ARG A 104 8.36 -12.58 -16.77
C ARG A 104 7.92 -11.63 -17.87
N GLU A 105 7.45 -10.46 -17.45
CA GLU A 105 7.09 -9.38 -18.36
C GLU A 105 8.29 -8.95 -19.23
N PRO A 106 8.07 -8.63 -20.52
CA PRO A 106 9.10 -8.00 -21.33
C PRO A 106 9.44 -6.61 -20.78
N TRP A 107 10.66 -6.15 -21.06
CA TRP A 107 11.08 -4.79 -20.77
C TRP A 107 10.96 -3.92 -22.04
N PRO A 108 10.42 -2.69 -21.97
CA PRO A 108 9.91 -2.01 -20.79
C PRO A 108 8.62 -2.64 -20.27
N CYS A 109 8.58 -2.93 -18.97
CA CYS A 109 7.40 -3.48 -18.33
C CYS A 109 6.40 -2.37 -17.97
N PRO A 110 5.12 -2.69 -17.68
CA PRO A 110 4.09 -1.68 -17.38
C PRO A 110 4.47 -0.68 -16.28
N THR A 111 5.26 -1.09 -15.27
CA THR A 111 5.77 -0.19 -14.23
C THR A 111 6.67 0.92 -14.79
N ILE A 112 7.60 0.55 -15.68
CA ILE A 112 8.53 1.51 -16.32
C ILE A 112 7.78 2.38 -17.31
N GLU A 113 6.85 1.81 -18.08
CA GLU A 113 6.03 2.58 -19.01
C GLU A 113 5.19 3.64 -18.28
N ARG A 114 4.57 3.31 -17.15
CA ARG A 114 3.82 4.28 -16.32
C ARG A 114 4.72 5.34 -15.72
N ALA A 115 5.87 4.96 -15.16
CA ALA A 115 6.82 5.91 -14.61
C ALA A 115 7.32 6.88 -15.68
N GLN A 116 7.64 6.38 -16.88
CA GLN A 116 8.03 7.21 -18.01
C GLN A 116 6.89 8.10 -18.51
N GLY A 117 5.66 7.58 -18.55
CA GLY A 117 4.46 8.34 -18.89
C GLY A 117 4.28 9.55 -17.96
N PHE A 118 4.35 9.33 -16.65
CA PHE A 118 4.28 10.40 -15.66
C PHE A 118 5.41 11.44 -15.84
N LEU A 119 6.65 11.02 -16.10
CA LEU A 119 7.75 11.97 -16.29
C LEU A 119 7.60 12.81 -17.57
N LYS A 120 6.94 12.28 -18.61
CA LYS A 120 6.69 12.99 -19.86
C LYS A 120 5.52 13.96 -19.75
N ASP A 121 4.52 13.59 -18.96
CA ASP A 121 3.29 14.37 -18.78
C ASP A 121 2.79 14.19 -17.34
N PRO A 122 3.38 14.91 -16.37
CA PRO A 122 3.00 14.78 -14.97
C PRO A 122 1.56 15.26 -14.71
N ASP A 123 1.07 16.18 -15.53
CA ASP A 123 -0.25 16.79 -15.38
C ASP A 123 -1.38 15.85 -15.82
N SER A 124 -1.07 14.83 -16.63
CA SER A 124 -2.03 13.80 -17.04
C SER A 124 -2.72 13.10 -15.85
N ILE A 125 -2.06 12.99 -14.70
CA ILE A 125 -2.63 12.38 -13.50
C ILE A 125 -3.76 13.26 -12.94
N TYR A 126 -3.60 14.59 -12.97
CA TYR A 126 -4.62 15.53 -12.50
C TYR A 126 -5.77 15.68 -13.50
N ALA A 127 -5.53 15.46 -14.79
CA ALA A 127 -6.59 15.45 -15.80
C ALA A 127 -7.58 14.29 -15.62
N GLN A 128 -7.12 13.15 -15.11
CA GLN A 128 -7.97 12.00 -14.76
C GLN A 128 -8.64 12.16 -13.39
N ALA A 129 -8.04 12.95 -12.50
CA ALA A 129 -8.61 13.36 -11.22
C ALA A 129 -9.44 14.65 -11.41
N GLN A 130 -10.58 14.56 -12.09
CA GLN A 130 -11.48 15.70 -12.23
C GLN A 130 -11.96 16.19 -10.83
N PRO A 131 -12.09 17.52 -10.61
CA PRO A 131 -11.82 18.13 -9.33
C PRO A 131 -12.93 17.82 -8.33
N TYR A 132 -12.54 17.56 -7.08
CA TYR A 132 -13.39 17.84 -5.94
C TYR A 132 -13.85 19.29 -6.11
N ALA A 133 -15.12 19.49 -6.39
CA ALA A 133 -15.70 20.81 -6.56
C ALA A 133 -15.36 21.64 -5.30
N ARG A 134 -14.65 22.75 -5.50
CA ARG A 134 -14.47 23.79 -4.48
C ARG A 134 -15.87 24.24 -4.05
N VAL A 135 -16.24 23.96 -2.80
CA VAL A 135 -17.41 24.56 -2.13
C VAL A 135 -16.93 25.82 -1.42
#